data_AF-A0A0C2ZKL8-F1
#
_entry.id   AF-A0A0C2ZKL8-F1
#
_cell.length_a   1.000
_cell.length_b   1.000
_cell.length_c   1.000
_cell.angle_alpha   90.00
_cell.angle_beta   90.00
_cell.angle_gamma   90.00
#
_symmetry.space_group_name_H-M   'P 1'
#
loop_
_entity.id
_entity.type
_entity.pdbx_description
1 polymer ?
#
loop_
_entity_poly.entity_id
_entity_poly.type
_entity_poly.pdbx_seq_one_letter_code
_entity_poly.pdbx_strand_id
1 'polypeptide(L)'
;MKKKEVKKPELGSFKVFDLYKEIINSNSYIDYQKLLASVLLECKLGFNSKEYLEFVKMYQEGFEKKFDLVLADFVITFNVNLKYSNDILIPMLADRESSNTQAINLKTNTNEKLDHFLKVFNKYVKELLKEQNYVEIFPKIILFVSKNTNLLKIIFDQDYVVYRG
;
A
#
# COMPACT_ATOMS: atom_id res chain seq x y z
N MET A 1 -30.90 -26.38 -17.30
CA MET A 1 -29.78 -25.44 -17.49
C MET A 1 -28.64 -25.85 -16.57
N LYS A 2 -27.49 -26.28 -17.11
CA LYS A 2 -26.30 -26.59 -16.30
C LYS A 2 -25.71 -25.26 -15.81
N LYS A 3 -25.56 -25.07 -14.49
CA LYS A 3 -24.73 -24.00 -13.92
C LYS A 3 -23.33 -24.15 -14.55
N LYS A 4 -22.91 -23.19 -15.37
CA LYS A 4 -21.50 -23.06 -15.74
C LYS A 4 -20.77 -22.75 -14.44
N GLU A 5 -19.96 -23.69 -13.96
CA GLU A 5 -18.94 -23.37 -12.97
C GLU A 5 -18.06 -22.29 -13.57
N VAL A 6 -18.11 -21.09 -12.97
CA VAL A 6 -17.17 -20.02 -13.28
C VAL A 6 -15.81 -20.53 -12.80
N LYS A 7 -14.97 -20.96 -13.74
CA LYS A 7 -13.57 -21.28 -13.43
C LYS A 7 -12.95 -20.02 -12.84
N LYS A 8 -12.65 -20.03 -11.54
CA LYS A 8 -11.84 -18.98 -10.92
C LYS A 8 -10.54 -18.87 -11.72
N PRO A 9 -10.11 -17.67 -12.12
CA PRO A 9 -8.78 -17.47 -12.70
C PRO A 9 -7.75 -18.19 -11.84
N GLU A 10 -6.90 -19.02 -12.44
CA GLU A 10 -5.79 -19.62 -11.70
C GLU A 10 -4.86 -18.49 -11.25
N LEU A 11 -4.77 -18.25 -9.93
CA LEU A 11 -3.88 -17.25 -9.33
C LEU A 11 -2.40 -17.46 -9.74
N GLY A 12 -2.05 -18.63 -10.26
CA GLY A 12 -0.68 -19.04 -10.60
C GLY A 12 0.00 -18.26 -11.74
N SER A 13 -0.67 -17.33 -12.42
CA SER A 13 -0.06 -16.54 -13.51
C SER A 13 0.24 -15.08 -13.17
N PHE A 14 0.06 -14.66 -11.93
CA PHE A 14 0.33 -13.30 -11.50
C PHE A 14 1.82 -13.10 -11.25
N LYS A 15 2.56 -12.69 -12.28
CA LYS A 15 3.98 -12.30 -12.18
C LYS A 15 4.28 -11.28 -11.07
N VAL A 16 3.26 -10.55 -10.59
CA VAL A 16 3.38 -9.61 -9.47
C VAL A 16 3.65 -10.32 -8.14
N PHE A 17 3.15 -11.54 -7.91
CA PHE A 17 3.41 -12.28 -6.66
C PHE A 17 4.81 -12.90 -6.63
N ASP A 18 5.31 -13.36 -7.78
CA ASP A 18 6.69 -13.82 -7.89
C ASP A 18 7.65 -12.65 -7.65
N LEU A 19 7.37 -11.50 -8.27
CA LEU A 19 8.15 -10.28 -8.05
C LEU A 19 8.09 -9.80 -6.59
N TYR A 20 6.94 -9.92 -5.92
CA TYR A 20 6.85 -9.66 -4.47
C TYR A 20 7.82 -10.55 -3.69
N LYS A 21 7.82 -11.86 -3.94
CA LYS A 21 8.71 -12.83 -3.27
C LYS A 21 10.19 -12.53 -3.58
N GLU A 22 10.53 -12.14 -4.80
CA GLU A 22 11.89 -11.76 -5.16
C GLU A 22 12.34 -10.52 -4.37
N ILE A 23 11.48 -9.51 -4.26
CA ILE A 23 11.81 -8.25 -3.60
C ILE A 23 12.04 -8.43 -2.10
N ILE A 24 11.17 -9.16 -1.40
CA ILE A 24 11.32 -9.34 0.07
C ILE A 24 12.60 -10.08 0.45
N ASN A 25 13.23 -10.79 -0.49
CA ASN A 25 14.51 -11.47 -0.33
C ASN A 25 15.71 -10.63 -0.81
N SER A 26 15.49 -9.39 -1.26
CA SER A 26 16.54 -8.51 -1.75
C SER A 26 17.18 -7.67 -0.63
N ASN A 27 18.45 -7.29 -0.81
CA ASN A 27 19.17 -6.47 0.16
C ASN A 27 18.67 -5.02 0.27
N SER A 28 17.96 -4.53 -0.75
CA SER A 28 17.41 -3.16 -0.80
C SER A 28 15.97 -3.10 -0.30
N TYR A 29 15.51 -4.17 0.35
CA TYR A 29 14.17 -4.26 0.94
C TYR A 29 14.14 -3.66 2.34
N ILE A 30 13.27 -2.68 2.52
CA ILE A 30 12.92 -2.11 3.81
C ILE A 30 11.53 -2.64 4.18
N ASP A 31 11.50 -3.56 5.14
CA ASP A 31 10.24 -4.08 5.68
C ASP A 31 9.48 -3.01 6.48
N TYR A 32 8.20 -3.28 6.66
CA TYR A 32 7.27 -2.39 7.35
C TYR A 32 7.73 -2.05 8.78
N GLN A 33 8.29 -3.02 9.51
CA GLN A 33 8.72 -2.81 10.89
C GLN A 33 9.92 -1.89 10.97
N LYS A 34 10.89 -2.01 10.05
CA LYS A 34 12.04 -1.10 9.96
C LYS A 34 11.59 0.32 9.63
N LEU A 35 10.72 0.50 8.64
CA LEU A 35 10.17 1.81 8.30
C LEU A 35 9.50 2.46 9.53
N LEU A 36 8.59 1.72 10.18
CA LEU A 36 7.84 2.25 11.31
C LEU A 36 8.73 2.49 12.52
N ALA A 37 9.73 1.65 12.79
CA ALA A 37 10.69 1.89 13.87
C ALA A 37 11.43 3.22 13.69
N SER A 38 11.86 3.56 12.47
CA SER A 38 12.50 4.84 12.18
C SER A 38 11.54 6.03 12.34
N VAL A 39 10.31 5.90 11.86
CA VAL A 39 9.26 6.93 12.01
C VAL A 39 8.94 7.17 13.49
N LEU A 40 8.74 6.10 14.26
CA LEU A 40 8.44 6.16 15.69
C LEU A 40 9.59 6.78 16.48
N LEU A 41 10.84 6.43 16.14
CA LEU A 41 12.02 7.01 16.78
C LEU A 41 12.08 8.53 16.58
N GLU A 42 11.89 9.00 15.34
CA GLU A 42 11.86 10.44 15.01
C GLU A 42 10.73 11.16 15.77
N CYS A 43 9.54 10.55 15.84
CA CYS A 43 8.41 11.09 16.58
C CYS A 43 8.53 10.95 18.11
N LYS A 44 9.56 10.26 18.63
CA LYS A 44 9.72 9.90 20.06
C LYS A 44 8.52 9.10 20.60
N LEU A 45 8.02 8.18 19.79
CA LEU A 45 6.89 7.29 20.08
C LEU A 45 7.34 5.83 20.11
N GLY A 46 6.42 4.94 20.54
CA GLY A 46 6.58 3.49 20.45
C GLY A 46 5.38 2.83 19.78
N PHE A 47 5.49 1.52 19.54
CA PHE A 47 4.44 0.71 18.89
C PHE A 47 3.13 0.58 19.69
N ASN A 48 3.09 1.07 20.93
CA ASN A 48 1.87 1.16 21.74
C ASN A 48 1.34 2.60 21.86
N SER A 49 1.94 3.56 21.15
CA SER A 49 1.47 4.96 21.15
C SER A 49 0.10 5.07 20.49
N LYS A 50 -0.71 6.03 20.97
CA LYS A 50 -2.05 6.27 20.45
C LYS A 50 -2.00 6.63 18.96
N GLU A 51 -1.02 7.43 18.56
CA GLU A 51 -0.84 7.92 17.19
C GLU A 51 -0.55 6.76 16.23
N TYR A 52 0.34 5.83 16.60
CA TYR A 52 0.62 4.65 15.79
C TYR A 52 -0.58 3.72 15.68
N LEU A 53 -1.27 3.45 16.79
CA LEU A 53 -2.44 2.58 16.79
C LEU A 53 -3.60 3.18 15.97
N GLU A 54 -3.78 4.50 16.04
CA GLU A 54 -4.76 5.20 15.20
C GLU A 54 -4.37 5.13 13.72
N PHE A 55 -3.10 5.36 13.38
CA PHE A 55 -2.59 5.17 12.01
C PHE A 55 -2.86 3.75 11.49
N VAL A 56 -2.59 2.73 12.32
CA VAL A 56 -2.86 1.33 11.99
C VAL A 56 -4.33 1.10 11.67
N LYS A 57 -5.21 1.57 12.54
CA LYS A 57 -6.66 1.48 12.34
C LYS A 57 -7.10 2.18 11.05
N MET A 58 -6.57 3.37 10.78
CA MET A 58 -6.92 4.16 9.60
C MET A 58 -6.58 3.42 8.29
N TYR A 59 -5.35 2.90 8.14
CA TYR A 59 -5.02 2.19 6.90
C TYR A 59 -5.72 0.84 6.81
N GLN A 60 -5.89 0.12 7.93
CA GLN A 60 -6.62 -1.16 7.95
C GLN A 60 -8.06 -0.98 7.50
N GLU A 61 -8.75 0.05 7.99
CA GLU A 61 -10.10 0.40 7.54
C GLU A 61 -10.13 0.69 6.03
N GLY A 62 -9.13 1.41 5.51
CA GLY A 62 -9.05 1.68 4.08
C GLY A 62 -8.85 0.43 3.24
N PHE A 63 -7.99 -0.51 3.66
CA PHE A 63 -7.86 -1.80 2.98
C PHE A 63 -9.10 -2.66 3.11
N GLU A 64 -9.74 -2.72 4.27
CA GLU A 64 -10.94 -3.52 4.51
C GLU A 64 -12.09 -3.03 3.62
N LYS A 65 -12.41 -1.73 3.72
CA LYS A 65 -13.53 -1.09 3.02
C LYS A 65 -13.21 -0.68 1.58
N LYS A 66 -11.97 -0.88 1.14
CA LYS A 66 -11.47 -0.47 -0.18
C LYS A 66 -11.65 1.04 -0.41
N PHE A 67 -11.42 1.82 0.65
CA PHE A 67 -11.35 3.29 0.56
C PHE A 67 -9.98 3.70 0.05
N ASP A 68 -9.92 4.84 -0.64
CA ASP A 68 -8.65 5.38 -1.08
C ASP A 68 -7.79 5.77 0.12
N LEU A 69 -6.49 5.50 0.04
CA LEU A 69 -5.52 5.93 1.05
C LEU A 69 -4.74 7.10 0.46
N VAL A 70 -4.94 8.30 1.00
CA VAL A 70 -4.33 9.52 0.48
C VAL A 70 -3.01 9.78 1.20
N LEU A 71 -1.88 9.61 0.50
CA LEU A 71 -0.54 9.94 0.98
C LEU A 71 -0.12 11.33 0.50
N ALA A 72 1.08 11.77 0.87
CA ALA A 72 1.58 13.10 0.54
C ALA A 72 1.71 13.35 -0.97
N ASP A 73 2.25 12.36 -1.69
CA ASP A 73 2.64 12.47 -3.10
C ASP A 73 1.81 11.57 -4.04
N PHE A 74 0.98 10.67 -3.51
CA PHE A 74 0.18 9.70 -4.30
C PHE A 74 -1.01 9.17 -3.50
N VAL A 75 -1.90 8.45 -4.18
CA VAL A 75 -3.04 7.75 -3.58
C VAL A 75 -2.94 6.27 -3.89
N ILE A 76 -3.17 5.41 -2.88
CA ILE A 76 -3.46 4.00 -3.12
C ILE A 76 -4.97 3.85 -3.28
N THR A 77 -5.39 3.42 -4.45
CA THR A 77 -6.81 3.18 -4.78
C THR A 77 -7.02 1.71 -5.10
N PHE A 78 -8.27 1.26 -5.12
CA PHE A 78 -8.64 -0.13 -5.43
C PHE A 78 -9.46 -0.18 -6.70
N ASN A 79 -8.96 -0.86 -7.73
CA ASN A 79 -9.66 -0.97 -9.00
C ASN A 79 -9.44 -2.31 -9.70
N VAL A 80 -10.30 -2.59 -10.67
CA VAL A 80 -10.14 -3.71 -11.59
C VAL A 80 -9.01 -3.38 -12.56
N ASN A 81 -8.14 -4.36 -12.76
CA ASN A 81 -7.05 -4.22 -13.73
C ASN A 81 -7.14 -5.35 -14.76
N LEU A 82 -7.54 -4.95 -15.98
CA LEU A 82 -7.79 -5.83 -17.11
C LEU A 82 -6.55 -6.64 -17.56
N LYS A 83 -5.34 -6.23 -17.14
CA LYS A 83 -4.11 -7.01 -17.36
C LYS A 83 -4.15 -8.35 -16.60
N TYR A 84 -4.88 -8.39 -15.50
CA TYR A 84 -4.95 -9.51 -14.58
C TYR A 84 -6.27 -10.26 -14.68
N SER A 85 -7.39 -9.54 -14.62
CA SER A 85 -8.75 -10.06 -14.78
C SER A 85 -9.75 -8.91 -14.86
N ASN A 86 -10.94 -9.18 -15.41
CA ASN A 86 -12.06 -8.24 -15.41
C ASN A 86 -12.81 -8.22 -14.06
N ASP A 87 -12.54 -9.20 -13.20
CA ASP A 87 -13.34 -9.44 -11.99
C ASP A 87 -12.50 -9.36 -10.70
N ILE A 88 -11.25 -8.92 -10.79
CA ILE A 88 -10.35 -8.85 -9.63
C ILE A 88 -10.07 -7.40 -9.29
N LEU A 89 -10.41 -7.04 -8.05
CA LEU A 89 -10.05 -5.77 -7.44
C LEU A 89 -8.66 -5.89 -6.79
N ILE A 90 -7.78 -4.95 -7.10
CA ILE A 90 -6.41 -4.88 -6.57
C ILE A 90 -6.03 -3.46 -6.17
N PRO A 91 -5.02 -3.27 -5.29
CA PRO A 91 -4.46 -1.95 -5.02
C PRO A 91 -3.67 -1.44 -6.23
N MET A 92 -3.82 -0.14 -6.51
CA MET A 92 -3.21 0.59 -7.61
C MET A 92 -2.79 1.98 -7.14
N LEU A 93 -1.88 2.61 -7.89
CA LEU A 93 -1.49 4.00 -7.65
C LEU A 93 -2.34 4.95 -8.51
N ALA A 94 -2.71 6.09 -7.93
CA ALA A 94 -3.37 7.19 -8.59
C ALA A 94 -2.78 8.53 -8.11
N ASP A 95 -2.92 9.58 -8.93
CA ASP A 95 -2.47 10.94 -8.58
C ASP A 95 -3.47 11.67 -7.66
N ARG A 96 -4.72 11.21 -7.63
CA ARG A 96 -5.82 11.77 -6.84
C ARG A 96 -6.79 10.68 -6.42
N GLU A 97 -7.54 10.95 -5.35
CA GLU A 97 -8.63 10.10 -4.92
C GLU A 97 -9.75 10.03 -5.96
N SER A 98 -10.45 8.92 -5.96
CA SER A 98 -11.62 8.61 -6.74
C SER A 98 -12.83 9.38 -6.22
N SER A 99 -13.63 9.92 -7.12
CA SER A 99 -14.91 10.57 -6.78
C SER A 99 -16.00 9.59 -6.34
N ASN A 100 -15.76 8.29 -6.50
CA ASN A 100 -16.79 7.25 -6.37
C ASN A 100 -16.60 6.38 -5.12
N THR A 101 -15.57 6.67 -4.32
CA THR A 101 -15.22 5.94 -3.10
C THR A 101 -14.87 6.93 -2.01
N GLN A 102 -15.06 6.54 -0.75
CA GLN A 102 -14.53 7.31 0.37
C GLN A 102 -13.00 7.24 0.39
N ALA A 103 -12.38 8.17 1.12
CA ALA A 103 -10.94 8.24 1.28
C ALA A 103 -10.55 8.41 2.75
N ILE A 104 -9.44 7.78 3.13
CA ILE A 104 -8.76 7.96 4.41
C ILE A 104 -7.56 8.87 4.15
N ASN A 105 -7.53 10.03 4.81
CA ASN A 105 -6.42 10.96 4.72
C ASN A 105 -5.26 10.51 5.63
N LEU A 106 -4.18 10.01 5.02
CA LEU A 106 -2.92 9.65 5.69
C LEU A 106 -1.80 10.67 5.40
N LYS A 107 -2.16 11.83 4.86
CA LYS A 107 -1.25 12.95 4.57
C LYS A 107 -1.22 13.97 5.71
N THR A 108 -2.38 14.28 6.28
CA THR A 108 -2.56 15.28 7.34
C THR A 108 -3.66 14.90 8.31
N ASN A 109 -3.62 15.45 9.52
CA ASN A 109 -4.71 15.29 10.50
C ASN A 109 -4.98 16.59 11.26
N THR A 110 -6.17 16.75 11.84
CA THR A 110 -6.48 17.88 12.73
C THR A 110 -5.87 17.71 14.12
N ASN A 111 -5.60 16.48 14.55
CA ASN A 111 -4.82 16.21 15.75
C ASN A 111 -3.33 16.42 15.45
N GLU A 112 -2.71 17.39 16.12
CA GLU A 112 -1.31 17.79 15.86
C GLU A 112 -0.30 16.65 16.01
N LYS A 113 -0.48 15.74 16.98
CA LYS A 113 0.46 14.64 17.20
C LYS A 113 0.37 13.59 16.10
N LEU A 114 -0.85 13.23 15.71
CA LEU A 114 -1.09 12.32 14.59
C LEU A 114 -0.65 12.98 13.26
N ASP A 115 -0.91 14.27 13.08
CA ASP A 115 -0.45 15.03 11.91
C ASP A 115 1.08 15.03 11.78
N HIS A 116 1.78 15.24 12.89
CA HIS A 116 3.24 15.13 12.93
C HIS A 116 3.70 13.71 12.55
N PHE A 117 3.08 12.68 13.12
CA PHE A 117 3.37 11.28 12.78
C PHE A 117 3.19 11.02 11.27
N LEU A 118 2.05 11.44 10.70
CA LEU A 118 1.77 11.24 9.27
C LEU A 118 2.77 11.97 8.38
N LYS A 119 3.17 13.20 8.74
CA LYS A 119 4.20 13.96 8.01
C LYS A 119 5.55 13.25 8.04
N VAL A 120 5.96 12.74 9.20
CA VAL A 120 7.21 11.98 9.34
C VAL A 120 7.14 10.67 8.54
N PHE A 121 6.04 9.92 8.65
CA PHE A 121 5.83 8.71 7.85
C PHE A 121 5.99 8.98 6.35
N ASN A 122 5.27 9.98 5.82
CA ASN A 122 5.35 10.34 4.41
C ASN A 122 6.76 10.81 3.99
N LYS A 123 7.46 11.53 4.87
CA LYS A 123 8.86 11.95 4.64
C LYS A 123 9.77 10.73 4.49
N TYR A 124 9.73 9.79 5.42
CA TYR A 124 10.57 8.59 5.38
C TYR A 124 10.29 7.71 4.16
N VAL A 125 9.02 7.52 3.82
CA VAL A 125 8.64 6.81 2.58
C VAL A 125 9.27 7.49 1.36
N LYS A 126 9.16 8.81 1.25
CA LYS A 126 9.72 9.57 0.13
C LYS A 126 11.24 9.48 0.05
N GLU A 127 11.93 9.57 1.19
CA GLU A 127 13.40 9.49 1.27
C GLU A 127 13.90 8.11 0.85
N LEU A 128 13.33 7.04 1.41
CA LEU A 128 13.71 5.67 1.06
C LEU A 128 13.44 5.34 -0.41
N LEU A 129 12.34 5.85 -0.99
CA LEU A 129 12.05 5.69 -2.41
C LEU A 129 13.04 6.44 -3.31
N LYS A 130 13.51 7.63 -2.91
CA LYS A 130 14.55 8.38 -3.63
C LYS A 130 15.89 7.63 -3.64
N GLU A 131 16.18 6.90 -2.57
CA GLU A 131 17.35 6.03 -2.45
C GLU A 131 17.25 4.71 -3.24
N GLN A 132 16.20 4.54 -4.05
CA GLN A 132 15.95 3.35 -4.88
C GLN A 132 15.72 2.07 -4.06
N ASN A 133 15.26 2.20 -2.81
CA ASN A 133 14.85 1.06 -2.00
C ASN A 133 13.47 0.53 -2.42
N TYR A 134 13.22 -0.75 -2.12
CA TYR A 134 11.89 -1.33 -2.11
C TYR A 134 11.32 -1.18 -0.71
N VAL A 135 10.21 -0.45 -0.56
CA VAL A 135 9.70 -0.03 0.74
C VAL A 135 8.33 -0.64 0.99
N GLU A 136 8.21 -1.49 2.01
CA GLU A 136 6.94 -2.01 2.49
C GLU A 136 6.25 -0.96 3.37
N ILE A 137 5.35 -0.18 2.79
CA ILE A 137 4.71 0.97 3.47
C ILE A 137 3.49 0.58 4.32
N PHE A 138 2.87 -0.54 3.97
CA PHE A 138 1.84 -1.24 4.72
C PHE A 138 2.14 -2.73 4.62
N PRO A 139 1.68 -3.56 5.57
CA PRO A 139 1.92 -5.00 5.52
C PRO A 139 1.62 -5.57 4.13
N LYS A 140 2.62 -6.18 3.50
CA LYS A 140 2.57 -6.80 2.17
C LYS A 140 2.22 -5.86 1.00
N ILE A 141 2.40 -4.55 1.17
CA ILE A 141 2.31 -3.53 0.11
C ILE A 141 3.66 -2.84 -0.03
N ILE A 142 4.29 -3.06 -1.19
CA ILE A 142 5.62 -2.55 -1.49
C ILE A 142 5.54 -1.47 -2.56
N LEU A 143 6.24 -0.36 -2.31
CA LEU A 143 6.49 0.68 -3.29
C LEU A 143 7.95 0.72 -3.70
N PHE A 144 8.19 1.09 -4.96
CA PHE A 144 9.53 1.34 -5.48
C PHE A 144 9.48 2.25 -6.69
N VAL A 145 10.60 2.91 -6.98
CA VAL A 145 10.77 3.67 -8.22
C VAL A 145 11.38 2.74 -9.26
N SER A 146 10.70 2.59 -10.40
CA SER A 146 11.20 1.78 -11.52
C SER A 146 12.48 2.39 -12.08
N LYS A 147 13.61 1.66 -12.02
CA LYS A 147 14.90 2.11 -12.57
C LYS A 147 14.83 2.47 -14.06
N ASN A 148 13.93 1.84 -14.82
CA ASN A 148 13.82 2.03 -16.26
C ASN A 148 13.01 3.28 -16.64
N THR A 149 12.04 3.68 -15.81
CA THR A 149 11.09 4.75 -16.17
C THR A 149 11.05 5.89 -15.17
N ASN A 150 11.73 5.75 -14.03
CA ASN A 150 11.69 6.65 -12.89
C ASN A 150 10.26 6.94 -12.38
N LEU A 151 9.35 5.97 -12.56
CA LEU A 151 7.96 6.08 -12.09
C LEU A 151 7.76 5.22 -10.86
N LEU A 152 6.95 5.72 -9.92
CA LEU A 152 6.51 4.97 -8.77
C LEU A 152 5.68 3.76 -9.21
N LYS A 153 5.92 2.62 -8.59
CA LYS A 153 5.24 1.36 -8.81
C LYS A 153 4.81 0.76 -7.48
N ILE A 154 3.74 -0.02 -7.54
CA ILE A 154 3.18 -0.76 -6.42
C ILE A 154 3.21 -2.26 -6.72
N ILE A 155 3.59 -3.04 -5.72
CA ILE A 155 3.54 -4.50 -5.70
C ILE A 155 2.86 -4.91 -4.40
N PHE A 156 2.13 -6.02 -4.46
CA PHE A 156 1.35 -6.51 -3.34
C PHE A 156 1.29 -8.04 -3.35
N ASP A 157 1.12 -8.63 -2.17
CA ASP A 157 0.89 -10.06 -2.01
C ASP A 157 -0.53 -10.47 -2.40
N GLN A 158 -0.73 -11.77 -2.61
CA GLN A 158 -2.02 -12.37 -2.99
C GLN A 158 -3.18 -12.04 -2.02
N ASP A 159 -2.89 -11.72 -0.76
CA ASP A 159 -3.88 -11.35 0.26
C ASP A 159 -4.73 -10.13 -0.14
N TYR A 160 -4.23 -9.29 -1.06
CA TYR A 160 -4.94 -8.10 -1.54
C TYR A 160 -5.81 -8.33 -2.78
N VAL A 161 -5.91 -9.57 -3.26
CA VAL A 161 -6.74 -9.97 -4.41
C VAL A 161 -8.17 -10.23 -3.95
N VAL A 162 -9.12 -9.41 -4.41
CA VAL A 162 -10.55 -9.63 -4.14
C VAL A 162 -11.29 -9.96 -5.42
N TYR A 163 -11.88 -11.16 -5.47
CA TYR A 163 -12.75 -11.59 -6.56
C TYR A 163 -14.14 -10.98 -6.41
N ARG A 164 -14.63 -10.33 -7.45
CA ARG A 164 -16.06 -10.02 -7.60
C ARG A 164 -16.77 -11.34 -7.93
N GLY A 165 -17.72 -11.71 -7.07
CA GLY A 165 -18.57 -12.90 -7.26
C GLY A 165 -19.63 -12.71 -8.32
#